data_AF-A0A6J4SM77-F1
#
_entry.id   AF-A0A6J4SM77-F1
#
_cell.length_a   1.000
_cell.length_b   1.000
_cell.length_c   1.000
_cell.angle_alpha   90.00
_cell.angle_beta   90.00
_cell.angle_gamma   90.00
#
_symmetry.space_group_name_H-M   'P 1'
#
loop_
_entity.id
_entity.type
_entity.pdbx_description
1 polymer ?
#
loop_
_entity_poly.entity_id
_entity_poly.type
_entity_poly.pdbx_seq_one_letter_code
_entity_poly.pdbx_strand_id
1 'polypeptide(L)'
;MIVTHDQDEVISRLIRWADGKDPVRAMLLTSTRARPRAPVDVPSDYDVVLVIEDIRPFFANRSWLEDFGEVLVTYWDEIEPEPDHGVEQTGNVVHYDDGLKIDFRLWPVALLRRISDAPASPDELDAGYAVLLDKDRLVADLRPPTYMAYVPDRPDEEAYLTWVNDFFSDAPYVAKFPWRDELLPAKWVLDQYMKHKYLRRMLEWRIERDHGWSKPTDWLGKGLKNRLPADIWEALEATYAGAASKRTGRPSSARSRSSAVSRSRLPKISGTPTRTT
;
A
#
# COMPACT_ATOMS: atom_id res chain seq x y z
N MET A 1 -14.53 10.69 14.59
CA MET A 1 -15.31 9.44 14.79
C MET A 1 -15.28 8.77 13.44
N ILE A 2 -14.82 7.52 13.31
CA ILE A 2 -14.72 6.88 11.98
C ILE A 2 -16.16 6.64 11.49
N VAL A 3 -16.51 7.27 10.37
CA VAL A 3 -17.81 7.12 9.71
C VAL A 3 -17.73 5.92 8.78
N THR A 4 -18.82 5.16 8.70
CA THR A 4 -18.94 4.11 7.68
C THR A 4 -19.40 4.75 6.39
N HIS A 5 -18.55 4.69 5.36
CA HIS A 5 -18.86 5.21 4.04
C HIS A 5 -19.45 4.10 3.18
N ASP A 6 -20.68 4.31 2.68
CA ASP A 6 -21.27 3.42 1.70
C ASP A 6 -20.52 3.51 0.37
N GLN A 7 -20.19 2.36 -0.21
CA GLN A 7 -19.34 2.33 -1.40
C GLN A 7 -20.01 3.00 -2.60
N ASP A 8 -21.30 2.76 -2.80
CA ASP A 8 -22.01 3.26 -3.96
C ASP A 8 -22.16 4.78 -3.85
N GLU A 9 -22.30 5.32 -2.65
CA GLU A 9 -22.31 6.77 -2.40
C GLU A 9 -20.95 7.43 -2.73
N VAL A 10 -19.83 6.85 -2.26
CA VAL A 10 -18.48 7.37 -2.55
C VAL A 10 -18.18 7.31 -4.05
N ILE A 11 -18.46 6.18 -4.69
CA ILE A 11 -18.28 6.03 -6.14
C ILE A 11 -19.16 7.03 -6.91
N SER A 12 -20.42 7.20 -6.51
CA SER A 12 -21.32 8.18 -7.12
C SER A 12 -20.83 9.62 -6.94
N ARG A 13 -20.19 9.95 -5.80
CA ARG A 13 -19.55 11.25 -5.58
C ARG A 13 -18.34 11.45 -6.50
N LEU A 14 -17.47 10.45 -6.61
CA LEU A 14 -16.31 10.45 -7.51
C LEU A 14 -16.73 10.67 -8.97
N ILE A 15 -17.71 9.91 -9.46
CA ILE A 15 -18.23 10.02 -10.83
C ILE A 15 -18.81 11.41 -11.07
N ARG A 16 -19.70 11.90 -10.21
CA ARG A 16 -20.31 13.24 -10.37
C ARG A 16 -19.27 14.35 -10.35
N TRP A 17 -18.28 14.24 -9.47
CA TRP A 17 -17.18 15.21 -9.40
C TRP A 17 -16.38 15.22 -10.70
N ALA A 18 -15.95 14.06 -11.20
CA ALA A 18 -15.15 13.98 -12.42
C ALA A 18 -15.93 14.38 -13.68
N ASP A 19 -17.22 14.03 -13.74
CA ASP A 19 -18.09 14.42 -14.86
C ASP A 19 -18.19 15.94 -14.97
N GLY A 20 -18.33 16.64 -13.83
CA GLY A 20 -18.39 18.11 -13.75
C GLY A 20 -17.06 18.85 -13.92
N LYS A 21 -15.94 18.16 -14.14
CA LYS A 21 -14.62 18.79 -14.36
C LYS A 21 -14.16 18.54 -15.79
N ASP A 22 -14.19 19.57 -16.63
CA ASP A 22 -13.82 19.49 -18.06
C ASP A 22 -12.46 18.83 -18.33
N PRO A 23 -11.38 19.14 -17.57
CA PRO A 23 -10.07 18.53 -17.82
C PRO A 23 -10.00 17.03 -17.56
N VAL A 24 -10.91 16.48 -16.75
CA VAL A 24 -10.95 15.04 -16.44
C VAL A 24 -11.68 14.32 -17.56
N ARG A 25 -10.97 13.44 -18.27
CA ARG A 25 -11.46 12.73 -19.46
C ARG A 25 -11.90 11.30 -19.17
N ALA A 26 -11.24 10.63 -18.23
CA ALA A 26 -11.67 9.32 -17.73
C ALA A 26 -11.29 9.13 -16.25
N MET A 27 -11.93 8.18 -15.60
CA MET A 27 -11.66 7.79 -14.21
C MET A 27 -11.76 6.27 -14.08
N LEU A 28 -10.74 5.66 -13.47
CA LEU A 28 -10.71 4.24 -13.14
C LEU A 28 -10.61 4.06 -11.63
N LEU A 29 -11.28 3.02 -11.12
CA LEU A 29 -11.05 2.47 -9.79
C LEU A 29 -10.17 1.24 -9.93
N THR A 30 -9.11 1.11 -9.13
CA THR A 30 -8.14 0.00 -9.22
C THR A 30 -8.09 -0.80 -7.90
N SER A 31 -7.11 -1.71 -7.78
CA SER A 31 -6.76 -2.36 -6.51
C SER A 31 -7.91 -3.21 -5.91
N THR A 32 -7.98 -3.31 -4.58
CA THR A 32 -8.85 -4.24 -3.84
C THR A 32 -10.33 -4.08 -4.24
N ARG A 33 -10.81 -2.85 -4.48
CA ARG A 33 -12.22 -2.62 -4.84
C ARG A 33 -12.54 -2.96 -6.30
N ALA A 34 -11.54 -3.04 -7.17
CA ALA A 34 -11.70 -3.47 -8.56
C ALA A 34 -11.48 -4.99 -8.76
N ARG A 35 -10.90 -5.67 -7.76
CA ARG A 35 -10.63 -7.11 -7.83
C ARG A 35 -11.87 -7.96 -7.57
N PRO A 36 -12.19 -8.93 -8.45
CA PRO A 36 -13.28 -9.87 -8.20
C PRO A 36 -13.07 -10.63 -6.88
N ARG A 37 -14.09 -10.61 -6.01
CA ARG A 37 -14.13 -11.36 -4.73
C ARG A 37 -13.04 -10.99 -3.72
N ALA A 38 -12.36 -9.86 -3.90
CA ALA A 38 -11.46 -9.35 -2.88
C ALA A 38 -12.26 -8.90 -1.64
N PRO A 39 -11.74 -9.11 -0.42
CA PRO A 39 -12.41 -8.65 0.78
C PRO A 39 -12.32 -7.12 0.85
N VAL A 40 -13.47 -6.48 0.98
CA VAL A 40 -13.61 -5.04 1.20
C VAL A 40 -14.28 -4.84 2.56
N ASP A 41 -13.71 -3.96 3.37
CA ASP A 41 -14.19 -3.61 4.71
C ASP A 41 -14.20 -2.09 4.91
N VAL A 42 -14.67 -1.65 6.09
CA VAL A 42 -14.81 -0.22 6.40
C VAL A 42 -13.48 0.55 6.26
N PRO A 43 -12.31 0.03 6.69
CA PRO A 43 -11.02 0.69 6.49
C PRO A 43 -10.46 0.64 5.07
N SER A 44 -11.09 -0.09 4.14
CA SER A 44 -10.59 -0.19 2.76
C SER A 44 -10.66 1.18 2.07
N ASP A 45 -9.56 1.55 1.42
CA ASP A 45 -9.39 2.79 0.66
C ASP A 45 -9.93 2.69 -0.77
N TYR A 46 -9.87 3.82 -1.48
CA TYR A 46 -10.20 3.92 -2.90
C TYR A 46 -8.94 4.32 -3.66
N ASP A 47 -8.43 3.42 -4.49
CA ASP A 47 -7.34 3.71 -5.42
C ASP A 47 -7.95 4.17 -6.76
N VAL A 48 -7.74 5.44 -7.12
CA VAL A 48 -8.39 6.09 -8.26
C VAL A 48 -7.35 6.59 -9.25
N VAL A 49 -7.46 6.17 -10.51
CA VAL A 49 -6.71 6.77 -11.61
C VAL A 49 -7.57 7.85 -12.26
N LEU A 50 -7.11 9.10 -12.20
CA LEU A 50 -7.66 10.24 -12.92
C LEU A 50 -6.91 10.42 -14.23
N VAL A 51 -7.61 10.31 -15.35
CA VAL A 51 -7.05 10.58 -16.68
C VAL A 51 -7.42 12.00 -17.07
N ILE A 52 -6.42 12.88 -17.15
CA ILE A 52 -6.57 14.34 -17.25
C ILE A 52 -5.81 14.86 -18.48
N GLU A 53 -6.25 15.96 -19.09
CA GLU A 53 -5.51 16.58 -20.20
C GLU A 53 -4.13 17.12 -19.78
N ASP A 54 -4.06 17.83 -18.64
CA ASP A 54 -2.82 18.32 -18.03
C ASP A 54 -2.89 18.14 -16.51
N ILE A 55 -1.90 17.44 -15.94
CA ILE A 55 -1.82 17.15 -14.50
C ILE A 55 -1.29 18.33 -13.68
N ARG A 56 -0.57 19.29 -14.30
CA ARG A 56 0.13 20.35 -13.58
C ARG A 56 -0.81 21.29 -12.80
N PRO A 57 -1.98 21.70 -13.33
CA PRO A 57 -2.93 22.51 -12.56
C PRO A 57 -3.44 21.80 -11.30
N PHE A 58 -3.71 20.49 -11.39
CA PHE A 58 -4.17 19.67 -10.25
C PHE A 58 -3.07 19.45 -9.21
N PHE A 59 -1.81 19.37 -9.65
CA PHE A 59 -0.65 19.27 -8.77
C PHE A 59 -0.36 20.59 -8.05
N ALA A 60 -0.44 21.72 -8.77
CA ALA A 60 -0.13 23.05 -8.26
C ALA A 60 -1.21 23.58 -7.30
N ASN A 61 -2.48 23.34 -7.60
CA ASN A 61 -3.59 23.71 -6.74
C ASN A 61 -4.35 22.45 -6.29
N ARG A 62 -4.11 22.04 -5.03
CA ARG A 62 -4.62 20.80 -4.45
C ARG A 62 -5.96 20.96 -3.70
N SER A 63 -6.56 22.14 -3.74
CA SER A 63 -7.85 22.43 -3.08
C SER A 63 -8.99 21.53 -3.55
N TRP A 64 -8.91 20.97 -4.76
CA TRP A 64 -9.89 20.02 -5.28
C TRP A 64 -10.02 18.76 -4.42
N LEU A 65 -9.01 18.42 -3.62
CA LEU A 65 -9.11 17.31 -2.66
C LEU A 65 -10.19 17.55 -1.59
N GLU A 66 -10.47 18.81 -1.26
CA GLU A 66 -11.49 19.20 -0.29
C GLU A 66 -12.91 18.96 -0.80
N ASP A 67 -13.09 18.76 -2.13
CA ASP A 67 -14.37 18.39 -2.73
C ASP A 67 -14.86 17.01 -2.24
N PHE A 68 -13.99 16.22 -1.59
CA PHE A 68 -14.28 14.90 -1.02
C PHE A 68 -14.41 14.88 0.52
N GLY A 69 -14.12 15.99 1.22
CA GLY A 69 -14.21 16.08 2.68
C GLY A 69 -13.11 16.96 3.27
N GLU A 70 -13.08 17.09 4.60
CA GLU A 70 -12.01 17.80 5.28
C GLU A 70 -10.73 16.95 5.25
N VAL A 71 -9.69 17.46 4.59
CA VAL A 71 -8.40 16.76 4.45
C VAL A 71 -7.67 16.78 5.79
N LEU A 72 -7.42 15.60 6.36
CA LEU A 72 -6.66 15.43 7.59
C LEU A 72 -5.16 15.41 7.33
N VAL A 73 -4.72 14.61 6.36
CA VAL A 73 -3.31 14.52 5.95
C VAL A 73 -3.21 14.08 4.50
N THR A 74 -2.23 14.64 3.79
CA THR A 74 -1.91 14.26 2.41
C THR A 74 -0.41 14.05 2.24
N TYR A 75 -0.07 13.07 1.42
CA TYR A 75 1.27 12.86 0.85
C TYR A 75 1.16 13.00 -0.67
N TRP A 76 2.22 13.50 -1.31
CA TRP A 76 2.31 13.64 -2.76
C TRP A 76 3.66 13.16 -3.24
N ASP A 77 3.66 12.37 -4.30
CA ASP A 77 4.83 12.18 -5.15
C ASP A 77 5.11 13.48 -5.91
N GLU A 78 6.36 13.73 -6.30
CA GLU A 78 6.66 14.79 -7.27
C GLU A 78 6.09 14.42 -8.65
N ILE A 79 6.08 15.39 -9.58
CA ILE A 79 5.83 15.04 -10.99
C ILE A 79 7.08 14.39 -11.54
N GLU A 80 6.95 13.15 -11.99
CA GLU A 80 8.06 12.37 -12.52
C GLU A 80 7.62 11.54 -13.74
N PRO A 81 8.53 11.22 -14.66
CA PRO A 81 8.22 10.34 -15.77
C PRO A 81 7.85 8.94 -15.25
N GLU A 82 6.74 8.41 -15.72
CA GLU A 82 6.37 7.01 -15.53
C GLU A 82 7.52 6.11 -16.05
N PRO A 83 8.04 5.14 -15.28
CA PRO A 83 9.27 4.43 -15.62
C PRO A 83 9.31 3.75 -16.99
N ASP A 84 8.20 3.13 -17.40
CA ASP A 84 8.14 2.30 -18.61
C ASP A 84 7.74 3.10 -19.86
N HIS A 85 7.02 4.21 -19.66
CA HIS A 85 6.45 5.01 -20.74
C HIS A 85 7.05 6.41 -20.84
N GLY A 86 7.80 6.90 -19.85
CA GLY A 86 8.47 8.19 -19.87
C GLY A 86 7.55 9.42 -19.95
N VAL A 87 6.26 9.26 -19.63
CA VAL A 87 5.28 10.36 -19.61
C VAL A 87 5.12 10.82 -18.16
N GLU A 88 5.18 12.12 -17.93
CA GLU A 88 5.02 12.71 -16.60
C GLU A 88 3.68 12.29 -15.95
N GLN A 89 3.76 11.80 -14.71
CA GLN A 89 2.63 11.44 -13.87
C GLN A 89 2.92 11.85 -12.42
N THR A 90 1.91 11.77 -11.57
CA THR A 90 2.08 11.95 -10.12
C THR A 90 1.01 11.17 -9.37
N GLY A 91 1.24 10.92 -8.09
CA GLY A 91 0.30 10.27 -7.20
C GLY A 91 0.18 10.99 -5.87
N ASN A 92 -0.90 10.72 -5.16
CA ASN A 92 -1.08 11.15 -3.79
C ASN A 92 -1.77 10.09 -2.94
N VAL A 93 -1.63 10.27 -1.62
CA VAL A 93 -2.38 9.56 -0.59
C VAL A 93 -3.14 10.61 0.19
N VAL A 94 -4.44 10.43 0.37
CA VAL A 94 -5.29 11.42 1.06
C VAL A 94 -6.12 10.74 2.12
N HIS A 95 -5.95 11.21 3.36
CA HIS A 95 -6.79 10.82 4.49
C HIS A 95 -7.70 11.98 4.87
N TYR A 96 -8.98 11.69 5.04
CA TYR A 96 -10.00 12.64 5.48
C TYR A 96 -10.28 12.47 6.98
N ASP A 97 -10.82 13.52 7.61
CA ASP A 97 -11.08 13.57 9.06
C ASP A 97 -12.11 12.54 9.55
N ASP A 98 -13.03 12.15 8.67
CA ASP A 98 -14.09 11.17 8.91
C ASP A 98 -13.63 9.71 8.74
N GLY A 99 -12.39 9.49 8.31
CA GLY A 99 -11.78 8.17 8.09
C GLY A 99 -11.82 7.67 6.65
N LEU A 100 -12.41 8.42 5.70
CA LEU A 100 -12.26 8.12 4.27
C LEU A 100 -10.77 8.21 3.87
N LYS A 101 -10.34 7.31 2.99
CA LYS A 101 -9.02 7.35 2.36
C LYS A 101 -9.17 7.15 0.86
N ILE A 102 -8.62 8.08 0.09
CA ILE A 102 -8.59 8.02 -1.37
C ILE A 102 -7.17 8.31 -1.81
N ASP A 103 -6.61 7.42 -2.62
CA ASP A 103 -5.31 7.59 -3.25
C ASP A 103 -5.54 7.87 -4.73
N PHE A 104 -5.02 9.00 -5.22
CA PHE A 104 -5.19 9.38 -6.62
C PHE A 104 -3.88 9.20 -7.38
N ARG A 105 -3.95 8.51 -8.53
CA ARG A 105 -2.95 8.58 -9.60
C ARG A 105 -3.44 9.55 -10.66
N LEU A 106 -2.62 10.53 -11.02
CA LEU A 106 -2.93 11.52 -12.04
C LEU A 106 -2.14 11.16 -13.30
N TRP A 107 -2.86 10.65 -14.30
CA TRP A 107 -2.29 10.28 -15.59
C TRP A 107 -2.72 11.28 -16.64
N PRO A 108 -1.78 11.87 -17.41
CA PRO A 108 -2.18 12.59 -18.59
C PRO A 108 -2.79 11.62 -19.60
N VAL A 109 -3.72 12.10 -20.44
CA VAL A 109 -4.30 11.30 -21.56
C VAL A 109 -3.22 10.63 -22.42
N ALA A 110 -2.07 11.29 -22.59
CA ALA A 110 -0.93 10.75 -23.32
C ALA A 110 -0.35 9.47 -22.70
N LEU A 111 -0.31 9.36 -21.36
CA LEU A 111 0.19 8.17 -20.68
C LEU A 111 -0.77 6.99 -20.89
N LEU A 112 -2.07 7.21 -20.68
CA LEU A 112 -3.07 6.17 -20.91
C LEU A 112 -3.00 5.61 -22.34
N ARG A 113 -2.84 6.48 -23.34
CA ARG A 113 -2.68 6.05 -24.74
C ARG A 113 -1.43 5.17 -24.94
N ARG A 114 -0.29 5.54 -24.34
CA ARG A 114 0.93 4.69 -24.41
C ARG A 114 0.72 3.34 -23.74
N ILE A 115 0.00 3.30 -22.62
CA ILE A 115 -0.36 2.06 -21.93
C ILE A 115 -1.27 1.20 -22.82
N SER A 116 -2.29 1.79 -23.47
CA SER A 116 -3.17 1.06 -24.38
C SER A 116 -2.43 0.46 -25.57
N ASP A 117 -1.46 1.20 -26.13
CA ASP A 117 -0.65 0.75 -27.26
C ASP A 117 0.42 -0.29 -26.86
N ALA A 118 0.70 -0.46 -25.57
CA ALA A 118 1.73 -1.36 -25.06
C ALA A 118 1.34 -2.85 -25.20
N PRO A 119 2.34 -3.76 -25.28
CA PRO A 119 2.08 -5.20 -25.37
C PRO A 119 1.51 -5.79 -24.07
N ALA A 120 1.73 -5.13 -22.93
CA ALA A 120 1.27 -5.54 -21.61
C ALA A 120 0.71 -4.35 -20.84
N SER A 121 -0.25 -4.62 -19.96
CA SER A 121 -0.78 -3.63 -19.02
C SER A 121 0.18 -3.47 -17.83
N PRO A 122 0.29 -2.27 -17.24
CA PRO A 122 1.01 -2.10 -15.98
C PRO A 122 0.34 -2.93 -14.89
N ASP A 123 1.13 -3.37 -13.91
CA ASP A 123 0.67 -4.24 -12.81
C ASP A 123 -0.57 -3.70 -12.10
N GLU A 124 -0.69 -2.38 -11.94
CA GLU A 124 -1.85 -1.74 -11.32
C GLU A 124 -3.17 -2.04 -12.07
N LEU A 125 -3.15 -1.99 -13.41
CA LEU A 125 -4.32 -2.32 -14.22
C LEU A 125 -4.50 -3.83 -14.38
N ASP A 126 -3.41 -4.60 -14.51
CA ASP A 126 -3.49 -6.06 -14.62
C ASP A 126 -3.98 -6.71 -13.32
N ALA A 127 -3.74 -6.07 -12.17
CA ALA A 127 -4.32 -6.49 -10.89
C ALA A 127 -5.85 -6.30 -10.84
N GLY A 128 -6.43 -5.46 -11.68
CA GLY A 128 -7.86 -5.22 -11.78
C GLY A 128 -8.22 -3.74 -11.81
N TYR A 129 -9.11 -3.35 -12.73
CA TYR A 129 -9.70 -2.01 -12.78
C TYR A 129 -11.19 -2.06 -13.14
N ALA A 130 -11.93 -1.04 -12.68
CA ALA A 130 -13.30 -0.74 -13.08
C ALA A 130 -13.35 0.67 -13.66
N VAL A 131 -14.00 0.81 -14.82
CA VAL A 131 -14.19 2.10 -15.48
C VAL A 131 -15.35 2.83 -14.81
N LEU A 132 -15.07 3.96 -14.18
CA LEU A 132 -16.09 4.79 -13.53
C LEU A 132 -16.64 5.87 -14.47
N LEU A 133 -15.79 6.41 -15.36
CA LEU A 133 -16.13 7.47 -16.31
C LEU A 133 -15.20 7.38 -17.52
N ASP A 134 -15.73 7.59 -18.73
CA ASP A 134 -14.94 7.76 -19.96
C ASP A 134 -15.68 8.66 -20.96
N LYS A 135 -15.28 9.94 -21.00
CA LYS A 135 -15.95 10.96 -21.83
C LYS A 135 -15.57 10.86 -23.31
N ASP A 136 -14.38 10.32 -23.61
CA ASP A 136 -13.80 10.33 -24.96
C ASP A 136 -13.56 8.93 -25.53
N ARG A 137 -14.03 7.88 -24.85
CA ARG A 137 -13.78 6.48 -25.22
C ARG A 137 -12.28 6.12 -25.19
N LEU A 138 -11.52 6.68 -24.25
CA LEU A 138 -10.08 6.47 -24.13
C LEU A 138 -9.73 5.09 -23.59
N VAL A 139 -10.64 4.43 -22.88
CA VAL A 139 -10.36 3.15 -22.20
C VAL A 139 -10.86 1.94 -23.00
N ALA A 140 -11.46 2.16 -24.17
CA ALA A 140 -12.05 1.12 -25.00
C ALA A 140 -11.03 0.06 -25.44
N ASP A 141 -9.78 0.47 -25.64
CA ASP A 141 -8.68 -0.38 -26.08
C ASP A 141 -7.82 -0.91 -24.93
N LEU A 142 -8.19 -0.63 -23.67
CA LEU A 142 -7.49 -1.23 -22.53
C LEU A 142 -7.70 -2.74 -22.53
N ARG A 143 -6.61 -3.47 -22.32
CA ARG A 143 -6.65 -4.92 -22.17
C ARG A 143 -7.41 -5.29 -20.90
N PRO A 144 -8.20 -6.37 -20.92
CA PRO A 144 -8.80 -6.89 -19.70
C PRO A 144 -7.71 -7.39 -18.73
N PRO A 145 -7.87 -7.20 -17.41
CA PRO A 145 -6.91 -7.70 -16.43
C PRO A 145 -6.78 -9.22 -16.52
N THR A 146 -5.54 -9.72 -16.52
CA THR A 146 -5.25 -11.16 -16.39
C THR A 146 -5.23 -11.61 -14.93
N TYR A 147 -5.13 -10.64 -13.99
CA TYR A 147 -4.99 -10.86 -12.56
C TYR A 147 -3.74 -11.66 -12.17
N MET A 148 -2.70 -11.57 -13.00
CA MET A 148 -1.41 -12.24 -12.79
C MET A 148 -0.36 -11.31 -12.19
N ALA A 149 -0.59 -9.99 -12.21
CA ALA A 149 0.18 -9.04 -11.43
C ALA A 149 0.32 -9.50 -9.98
N TYR A 150 1.53 -9.37 -9.45
CA TYR A 150 1.91 -9.75 -8.08
C TYR A 150 1.79 -11.25 -7.75
N VAL A 151 1.61 -12.14 -8.73
CA VAL A 151 1.88 -13.57 -8.53
C VAL A 151 3.39 -13.75 -8.41
N PRO A 152 3.92 -14.34 -7.32
CA PRO A 152 5.35 -14.50 -7.18
C PRO A 152 5.87 -15.55 -8.16
N ASP A 153 7.03 -15.29 -8.74
CA ASP A 153 7.72 -16.27 -9.57
C ASP A 153 8.01 -17.55 -8.80
N ARG A 154 7.89 -18.68 -9.51
CA ARG A 154 8.36 -19.96 -8.99
C ARG A 154 9.87 -19.91 -8.81
N PRO A 155 10.39 -20.09 -7.59
CA PRO A 155 11.83 -20.17 -7.42
C PRO A 155 12.35 -21.45 -8.06
N ASP A 156 13.49 -21.34 -8.72
CA ASP A 156 14.32 -22.50 -8.96
C ASP A 156 15.07 -22.90 -7.68
N GLU A 157 15.82 -23.99 -7.75
CA GLU A 157 16.56 -24.51 -6.61
C GLU A 157 17.61 -23.52 -6.09
N GLU A 158 18.32 -22.83 -6.99
CA GLU A 158 19.36 -21.87 -6.62
C GLU A 158 18.76 -20.66 -5.89
N ALA A 159 17.68 -20.08 -6.41
CA ALA A 159 16.98 -18.97 -5.79
C ALA A 159 16.42 -19.37 -4.41
N TYR A 160 15.83 -20.56 -4.31
CA TYR A 160 15.31 -21.06 -3.03
C TYR A 160 16.43 -21.23 -1.98
N LEU A 161 17.54 -21.88 -2.34
CA LEU A 161 18.67 -22.09 -1.43
C LEU A 161 19.33 -20.78 -1.03
N THR A 162 19.41 -19.82 -1.95
CA THR A 162 19.91 -18.46 -1.65
C THR A 162 19.06 -17.79 -0.57
N TRP A 163 17.72 -17.84 -0.69
CA TRP A 163 16.82 -17.26 0.32
C TRP A 163 16.97 -17.92 1.70
N VAL A 164 17.15 -19.24 1.73
CA VAL A 164 17.38 -19.98 2.97
C VAL A 164 18.72 -19.59 3.60
N ASN A 165 19.79 -19.53 2.81
CA ASN A 165 21.12 -19.16 3.27
C ASN A 165 21.16 -17.73 3.82
N ASP A 166 20.53 -16.79 3.13
CA ASP A 166 20.43 -15.39 3.57
C ASP A 166 19.69 -15.28 4.92
N PHE A 167 18.57 -15.98 5.07
CA PHE A 167 17.83 -16.02 6.33
C PHE A 167 18.70 -16.48 7.50
N PHE A 168 19.43 -17.59 7.34
CA PHE A 168 20.26 -18.13 8.41
C PHE A 168 21.56 -17.33 8.64
N SER A 169 22.07 -16.65 7.61
CA SER A 169 23.24 -15.75 7.74
C SER A 169 22.94 -14.54 8.62
N ASP A 170 21.68 -14.13 8.71
CA ASP A 170 21.22 -13.02 9.55
C ASP A 170 20.98 -13.41 11.02
N ALA A 171 20.71 -14.69 11.30
CA ALA A 171 20.38 -15.17 12.65
C ALA A 171 21.46 -14.83 13.72
N PRO A 172 22.77 -14.95 13.45
CA PRO A 172 23.80 -14.54 14.40
C PRO A 172 23.72 -13.04 14.78
N TYR A 173 23.28 -12.16 13.89
CA TYR A 173 23.16 -10.73 14.20
C TYR A 173 22.02 -10.45 15.17
N VAL A 174 20.90 -11.17 15.06
CA VAL A 174 19.80 -11.11 16.03
C VAL A 174 20.26 -11.51 17.44
N ALA A 175 21.29 -12.34 17.58
CA ALA A 175 21.90 -12.66 18.87
C ALA A 175 22.99 -11.64 19.30
N LYS A 176 23.84 -11.19 18.37
CA LYS A 176 24.95 -10.27 18.65
C LYS A 176 24.48 -8.89 19.09
N PHE A 177 23.44 -8.35 18.45
CA PHE A 177 23.00 -6.98 18.74
C PHE A 177 22.43 -6.82 20.16
N PRO A 178 21.52 -7.70 20.66
CA PRO A 178 21.12 -7.66 22.06
C PRO A 178 22.28 -7.88 23.05
N TRP A 179 23.27 -8.69 22.70
CA TRP A 179 24.47 -8.87 23.54
C TRP A 179 25.29 -7.57 23.68
N ARG A 180 25.17 -6.64 22.73
CA ARG A 180 25.79 -5.31 22.74
C ARG A 180 24.85 -4.20 23.22
N ASP A 181 23.65 -4.54 23.68
CA ASP A 181 22.59 -3.59 24.02
C ASP A 181 22.14 -2.70 22.83
N GLU A 182 22.26 -3.23 21.59
CA GLU A 182 21.91 -2.53 20.35
C GLU A 182 20.50 -2.93 19.87
N LEU A 183 19.46 -2.34 20.49
CA LEU A 183 18.06 -2.71 20.21
C LEU A 183 17.62 -2.47 18.76
N LEU A 184 17.96 -1.31 18.17
CA LEU A 184 17.50 -0.92 16.85
C LEU A 184 17.99 -1.87 15.73
N PRO A 185 19.28 -2.17 15.60
CA PRO A 185 19.74 -3.11 14.57
C PRO A 185 19.26 -4.54 14.84
N ALA A 186 19.08 -4.95 16.11
CA ALA A 186 18.47 -6.25 16.43
C ALA A 186 17.06 -6.38 15.84
N LYS A 187 16.22 -5.35 16.01
CA LYS A 187 14.86 -5.33 15.47
C LYS A 187 14.83 -5.18 13.95
N TRP A 188 15.74 -4.38 13.39
CA TRP A 188 15.86 -4.27 11.95
C TRP A 188 16.14 -5.63 11.30
N VAL A 189 17.18 -6.35 11.76
CA VAL A 189 17.52 -7.66 11.18
C VAL A 189 16.41 -8.68 11.41
N LEU A 190 15.88 -8.78 12.63
CA LEU A 190 14.85 -9.77 12.93
C LEU A 190 13.54 -9.49 12.16
N ASP A 191 13.02 -8.28 12.24
CA ASP A 191 11.69 -7.99 11.73
C ASP A 191 11.73 -7.67 10.23
N GLN A 192 12.65 -6.80 9.78
CA GLN A 192 12.69 -6.38 8.36
C GLN A 192 13.30 -7.43 7.45
N TYR A 193 14.47 -7.97 7.80
CA TYR A 193 15.14 -8.95 6.94
C TYR A 193 14.61 -10.37 7.17
N MET A 194 14.83 -10.93 8.35
CA MET A 194 14.51 -12.33 8.58
C MET A 194 13.02 -12.63 8.41
N LYS A 195 12.13 -11.86 9.05
CA LYS A 195 10.68 -12.08 8.95
C LYS A 195 10.07 -11.52 7.67
N HIS A 196 10.14 -10.20 7.46
CA HIS A 196 9.41 -9.56 6.37
C HIS A 196 10.03 -9.81 5.00
N LYS A 197 11.36 -9.86 4.85
CA LYS A 197 11.98 -10.11 3.53
C LYS A 197 12.04 -11.61 3.21
N TYR A 198 12.70 -12.40 4.05
CA TYR A 198 13.03 -13.79 3.72
C TYR A 198 11.91 -14.77 4.06
N LEU A 199 11.50 -14.86 5.33
CA LEU A 199 10.49 -15.82 5.78
C LEU A 199 9.14 -15.58 5.10
N ARG A 200 8.71 -14.31 4.97
CA ARG A 200 7.48 -13.98 4.24
C ARG A 200 7.48 -14.53 2.82
N ARG A 201 8.56 -14.31 2.05
CA ARG A 201 8.68 -14.83 0.67
C ARG A 201 8.65 -16.36 0.63
N MET A 202 9.28 -17.03 1.59
CA MET A 202 9.18 -18.49 1.70
C MET A 202 7.74 -18.97 1.99
N LEU A 203 6.99 -18.25 2.82
CA LEU A 203 5.58 -18.55 3.11
C LEU A 203 4.69 -18.30 1.88
N GLU A 204 4.95 -17.24 1.13
CA GLU A 204 4.32 -16.95 -0.17
C GLU A 204 4.55 -18.12 -1.15
N TRP A 205 5.79 -18.55 -1.34
CA TRP A 205 6.12 -19.72 -2.18
C TRP A 205 5.49 -21.02 -1.68
N ARG A 206 5.43 -21.22 -0.36
CA ARG A 206 4.79 -22.40 0.25
C ARG A 206 3.32 -22.49 -0.12
N ILE A 207 2.61 -21.36 -0.16
CA ILE A 207 1.21 -21.29 -0.58
C ILE A 207 1.09 -21.56 -2.08
N GLU A 208 1.88 -20.88 -2.91
CA GLU A 208 1.80 -21.04 -4.37
C GLU A 208 2.18 -22.44 -4.84
N ARG A 209 3.00 -23.16 -4.07
CA ARG A 209 3.30 -24.57 -4.32
C ARG A 209 2.05 -25.42 -4.48
N ASP A 210 1.03 -25.14 -3.68
CA ASP A 210 -0.22 -25.89 -3.68
C ASP A 210 -1.29 -25.25 -4.61
N HIS A 211 -1.01 -24.07 -5.17
CA HIS A 211 -1.93 -23.30 -6.03
C HIS A 211 -1.47 -23.14 -7.48
N GLY A 212 -0.36 -23.78 -7.87
CA GLY A 212 0.08 -23.76 -9.26
C GLY A 212 0.57 -22.39 -9.73
N TRP A 213 1.10 -21.54 -8.83
CA TRP A 213 1.67 -20.23 -9.17
C TRP A 213 0.68 -19.36 -9.95
N SER A 214 -0.50 -19.18 -9.37
CA SER A 214 -1.66 -18.57 -10.01
C SER A 214 -2.42 -17.60 -9.11
N LYS A 215 -1.97 -17.39 -7.87
CA LYS A 215 -2.64 -16.49 -6.93
C LYS A 215 -1.70 -15.35 -6.56
N PRO A 216 -2.14 -14.09 -6.79
CA PRO A 216 -1.38 -12.94 -6.33
C PRO A 216 -1.06 -13.03 -4.84
N THR A 217 0.16 -12.63 -4.49
CA THR A 217 0.52 -12.33 -3.11
C THR A 217 0.21 -10.87 -2.86
N ASP A 218 -0.66 -10.61 -1.89
CA ASP A 218 -1.04 -9.25 -1.53
C ASP A 218 0.12 -8.56 -0.77
N TRP A 219 0.02 -7.25 -0.58
CA TRP A 219 1.09 -6.40 -0.04
C TRP A 219 1.61 -6.91 1.32
N LEU A 220 2.93 -7.11 1.42
CA LEU A 220 3.66 -7.53 2.63
C LEU A 220 3.06 -8.75 3.35
N GLY A 221 2.45 -9.69 2.61
CA GLY A 221 1.88 -10.91 3.19
C GLY A 221 0.47 -10.71 3.76
N LYS A 222 -0.23 -9.66 3.31
CA LYS A 222 -1.66 -9.47 3.58
C LYS A 222 -2.43 -10.74 3.16
N GLY A 223 -3.29 -11.21 4.06
CA GLY A 223 -4.07 -12.43 3.88
C GLY A 223 -3.36 -13.76 4.17
N LEU A 224 -2.06 -13.78 4.52
CA LEU A 224 -1.33 -15.02 4.83
C LEU A 224 -2.02 -15.88 5.90
N LYS A 225 -2.58 -15.27 6.95
CA LYS A 225 -3.33 -15.96 8.02
C LYS A 225 -4.46 -16.85 7.50
N ASN A 226 -5.11 -16.44 6.43
CA ASN A 226 -6.25 -17.17 5.87
C ASN A 226 -5.83 -18.23 4.84
N ARG A 227 -4.58 -18.21 4.40
CA ARG A 227 -4.06 -19.06 3.32
C ARG A 227 -3.05 -20.11 3.81
N LEU A 228 -2.39 -19.86 4.95
CA LEU A 228 -1.45 -20.80 5.54
C LEU A 228 -2.17 -21.85 6.39
N PRO A 229 -1.61 -23.08 6.49
CA PRO A 229 -1.97 -24.01 7.54
C PRO A 229 -1.90 -23.36 8.93
N ALA A 230 -2.87 -23.71 9.79
CA ALA A 230 -3.05 -23.06 11.09
C ALA A 230 -1.81 -23.18 11.99
N ASP A 231 -1.14 -24.33 11.99
CA ASP A 231 0.08 -24.60 12.75
C ASP A 231 1.26 -23.71 12.30
N ILE A 232 1.40 -23.50 10.98
CA ILE A 232 2.42 -22.61 10.43
C ILE A 232 2.14 -21.15 10.81
N TRP A 233 0.89 -20.71 10.69
CA TRP A 233 0.51 -19.37 11.10
C TRP A 233 0.72 -19.15 12.61
N GLU A 234 0.31 -20.09 13.45
CA GLU A 234 0.53 -20.03 14.91
C GLU A 234 2.01 -19.94 15.26
N ALA A 235 2.87 -20.69 14.56
CA ALA A 235 4.32 -20.61 14.73
C ALA A 235 4.87 -19.23 14.33
N LEU A 236 4.43 -18.68 13.19
CA LEU A 236 4.80 -17.33 12.76
C LEU A 236 4.34 -16.26 13.77
N GLU A 237 3.08 -16.33 14.19
CA GLU A 237 2.47 -15.40 15.13
C GLU A 237 3.24 -15.41 16.46
N ALA A 238 3.64 -16.58 16.96
CA ALA A 238 4.45 -16.73 18.17
C ALA A 238 5.84 -16.06 18.10
N THR A 239 6.34 -15.72 16.91
CA THR A 239 7.61 -14.98 16.75
C THR A 239 7.51 -13.48 17.02
N TYR A 240 6.28 -12.93 17.12
CA TYR A 240 6.04 -11.52 17.41
C TYR A 240 5.85 -11.29 18.91
N ALA A 241 6.49 -10.24 19.43
CA ALA A 241 6.33 -9.87 20.84
C ALA A 241 4.86 -9.51 21.14
N GLY A 242 4.28 -10.12 22.18
CA GLY A 242 2.89 -9.86 22.58
C GLY A 242 1.82 -10.72 21.88
N ALA A 243 2.21 -11.68 21.03
CA ALA A 243 1.28 -12.61 20.37
C ALA A 243 0.43 -13.48 21.33
N ALA A 244 0.83 -13.58 22.61
CA ALA A 244 0.01 -14.16 23.66
C ALA A 244 -0.94 -13.10 24.27
N SER A 245 -2.03 -12.78 23.58
CA SER A 245 -3.16 -12.09 24.19
C SER A 245 -4.50 -12.56 23.62
N LYS A 246 -4.79 -13.85 23.82
CA LYS A 246 -6.14 -14.44 24.01
C LYS A 246 -6.06 -15.96 24.22
N ARG A 247 -5.27 -16.38 25.22
CA ARG A 247 -5.50 -17.65 25.93
C ARG A 247 -4.68 -17.63 27.21
N THR A 248 -5.36 -17.82 28.33
CA THR A 248 -4.87 -17.87 29.71
C THR A 248 -4.66 -16.51 30.39
N GLY A 249 -5.51 -16.24 31.37
CA GLY A 249 -5.32 -15.18 32.34
C GLY A 249 -4.12 -15.49 33.22
N ARG A 250 -2.98 -14.87 32.91
CA ARG A 250 -1.89 -14.69 33.86
C ARG A 250 -1.10 -13.45 33.45
N PRO A 251 -0.92 -12.46 34.34
CA PRO A 251 -0.12 -11.29 34.01
C PRO A 251 1.35 -11.69 33.94
N SER A 252 1.95 -11.54 32.75
CA SER A 252 3.39 -11.56 32.56
C SER A 252 3.99 -10.32 33.24
N SER A 253 4.74 -10.52 34.32
CA SER A 253 5.45 -9.47 35.03
C SER A 253 6.67 -9.03 34.23
N ALA A 254 6.49 -8.12 33.28
CA ALA A 254 7.60 -7.32 32.76
C ALA A 254 7.91 -6.23 33.80
N ARG A 255 8.95 -6.45 34.63
CA ARG A 255 9.53 -5.41 35.48
C ARG A 255 10.17 -4.35 34.58
N SER A 256 9.44 -3.30 34.23
CA SER A 256 10.03 -2.03 33.82
C SER A 256 10.38 -1.26 35.10
N ARG A 257 11.68 -1.03 35.33
CA ARG A 257 12.10 -0.03 36.31
C ARG A 257 11.81 1.34 35.69
N SER A 258 10.70 1.95 36.11
CA SER A 258 10.40 3.35 35.82
C SER A 258 11.26 4.22 36.74
N SER A 259 12.32 4.82 36.20
CA SER A 259 12.91 6.03 36.76
C SER A 259 12.05 7.21 36.32
N ALA A 260 11.46 7.89 37.30
CA ALA A 260 10.73 9.13 37.09
C ALA A 260 11.64 10.19 36.45
N VAL A 261 11.21 10.75 35.32
CA VAL A 261 11.72 12.03 34.81
C VAL A 261 10.53 12.96 34.65
N SER A 262 10.70 14.12 35.26
CA SER A 262 9.74 15.19 35.47
C SER A 262 9.22 15.79 34.17
N ARG A 263 7.97 16.25 34.22
CA ARG A 263 7.29 16.99 33.14
C ARG A 263 8.03 18.30 32.86
N SER A 264 8.62 18.44 31.67
CA SER A 264 8.95 19.75 31.09
C SER A 264 8.10 19.98 29.84
N ARG A 265 7.49 21.16 29.78
CA ARG A 265 6.62 21.62 28.70
C ARG A 265 7.48 21.93 27.47
N LEU A 266 7.10 21.40 26.30
CA LEU A 266 7.64 21.82 25.02
C LEU A 266 7.10 23.22 24.66
N PRO A 267 7.93 24.19 24.23
CA PRO A 267 7.46 25.46 23.73
C PRO A 267 6.97 25.34 22.27
N LYS A 268 5.88 26.07 21.96
CA LYS A 268 5.35 26.26 20.60
C LYS A 268 6.36 27.04 19.76
N ILE A 269 6.73 26.52 18.59
CA ILE A 269 7.49 27.25 17.59
C ILE A 269 6.48 27.96 16.67
N SER A 270 6.32 29.26 16.87
CA SER A 270 5.69 30.18 15.92
C SER A 270 6.79 31.08 15.37
N GLY A 271 7.16 30.89 14.11
CA GLY A 271 8.15 31.73 13.41
C GLY A 271 7.60 32.14 12.06
N THR A 272 7.12 33.37 11.97
CA THR A 272 6.85 34.08 10.71
C THR A 272 8.18 34.44 10.05
N PRO A 273 8.35 34.33 8.72
CA PRO A 273 9.58 34.76 8.07
C PRO A 273 9.57 36.28 7.87
N THR A 274 10.47 36.98 8.56
CA THR A 274 10.85 38.35 8.20
C THR A 274 11.75 38.33 6.98
N ARG A 275 11.28 39.05 5.96
CA ARG A 275 11.95 39.40 4.71
C ARG A 275 12.93 40.54 4.96
N THR A 276 14.17 40.43 4.49
CA THR A 276 15.06 41.58 4.29
C THR A 276 15.86 41.38 3.01
N THR A 277 15.60 42.32 2.09
CA THR A 277 16.42 42.88 1.00
C THR A 277 17.50 42.04 0.35
#